data_AF-A0A946FYQ4-F1
#
_entry.id   AF-A0A946FYQ4-F1
#
_cell.length_a   1.000
_cell.length_b   1.000
_cell.length_c   1.000
_cell.angle_alpha   90.00
_cell.angle_beta   90.00
_cell.angle_gamma   90.00
#
_symmetry.space_group_name_H-M   'P 1'
#
loop_
_entity.id
_entity.type
_entity.pdbx_description
1 polymer ?
#
loop_
_entity_poly.entity_id
_entity_poly.type
_entity_poly.pdbx_seq_one_letter_code
_entity_poly.pdbx_strand_id
1 'polypeptide(L)' 'LEIVDRAYILHDGQVLMSGTPQDVVQNDNVRRVYLGENFRIS' A
#
# COMPACT_ATOMS: atom_id res chain seq x y z
N LEU A 1 -13.26 6.94 11.32
CA LEU A 1 -13.38 5.57 10.77
C LEU A 1 -12.33 5.44 9.69
N GLU A 2 -11.18 4.86 10.02
CA GLU A 2 -10.28 4.34 8.98
C GLU A 2 -10.92 3.02 8.50
N ILE A 3 -11.43 2.98 7.27
CA ILE A 3 -12.26 1.88 6.74
C ILE A 3 -11.41 0.65 6.30
N VAL A 4 -10.09 0.68 6.51
CA VAL A 4 -9.18 -0.33 5.95
C VAL A 4 -8.33 -0.98 7.04
N ASP A 5 -8.70 -2.21 7.41
CA ASP A 5 -7.92 -3.03 8.36
C ASP A 5 -6.70 -3.69 7.69
N ARG A 6 -6.72 -3.85 6.36
CA ARG A 6 -5.68 -4.52 5.58
C ARG A 6 -5.67 -4.06 4.13
N ALA A 7 -4.47 -3.89 3.57
CA ALA A 7 -4.23 -3.54 2.18
C ALA A 7 -3.41 -4.64 1.48
N TYR A 8 -3.65 -4.77 0.17
CA TYR A 8 -2.98 -5.74 -0.72
C TYR A 8 -2.48 -5.02 -1.97
N ILE A 9 -1.29 -5.38 -2.41
CA ILE A 9 -0.68 -4.86 -3.64
C ILE A 9 -0.49 -6.00 -4.61
N LEU A 10 -1.06 -5.83 -5.79
CA LEU A 10 -1.06 -6.83 -6.85
C LEU A 10 -0.11 -6.40 -7.96
N HIS A 11 0.77 -7.32 -8.36
CA HIS A 11 1.67 -7.17 -9.50
C HIS A 11 1.65 -8.46 -10.31
N ASP A 12 1.43 -8.37 -11.63
CA ASP A 12 1.42 -9.52 -12.54
C ASP A 12 0.50 -10.68 -12.09
N GLY A 13 -0.65 -10.33 -11.51
CA GLY A 13 -1.63 -11.31 -11.01
C GLY A 13 -1.23 -11.99 -9.70
N GLN A 14 -0.13 -11.59 -9.07
CA GLN A 14 0.33 -12.09 -7.77
C GLN A 14 0.29 -11.01 -6.70
N VAL A 15 0.11 -11.43 -5.44
CA VAL A 15 0.22 -10.53 -4.28
C VAL A 15 1.70 -10.27 -4.03
N LEU A 16 2.13 -9.04 -4.29
CA LEU A 16 3.49 -8.58 -4.03
C LEU A 16 3.68 -8.22 -2.55
N MET A 17 2.66 -7.62 -1.94
CA MET A 17 2.66 -7.23 -0.52
C MET A 17 1.25 -7.26 0.06
N SER A 18 1.15 -7.59 1.35
CA SER A 18 -0.05 -7.38 2.15
C SER A 18 0.33 -6.92 3.55
N GLY A 19 -0.50 -6.07 4.18
CA GLY A 19 -0.22 -5.54 5.51
C GLY A 19 -1.28 -4.54 5.95
N THR A 20 -1.06 -3.88 7.09
CA THR A 20 -1.87 -2.71 7.47
C THR A 20 -1.61 -1.56 6.49
N PRO A 21 -2.51 -0.56 6.39
CA PRO A 21 -2.24 0.64 5.60
C PRO A 21 -0.89 1.28 5.97
N GLN A 22 -0.55 1.32 7.26
CA GLN A 22 0.72 1.86 7.74
C GLN A 22 1.92 1.08 7.19
N ASP A 23 1.89 -0.26 7.24
CA ASP A 23 2.96 -1.11 6.71
C ASP A 23 3.16 -0.90 5.20
N VAL A 24 2.06 -0.73 4.48
CA VAL A 24 2.05 -0.57 3.03
C VAL A 24 2.62 0.79 2.62
N VAL A 25 2.31 1.86 3.34
CA VAL A 25 2.81 3.22 3.02
C VAL A 25 4.26 3.43 3.44
N GLN A 26 4.72 2.74 4.50
CA GLN A 26 6.12 2.76 4.91
C GLN A 26 7.04 1.97 3.97
N ASN A 27 6.49 1.13 3.09
CA ASN A 27 7.29 0.41 2.11
C ASN A 27 7.68 1.32 0.93
N ASP A 28 8.96 1.63 0.82
CA ASP A 28 9.50 2.54 -0.20
C ASP A 28 9.24 2.06 -1.65
N ASN A 29 9.24 0.74 -1.89
CA ASN A 29 8.95 0.16 -3.21
C ASN A 29 7.48 0.34 -3.57
N VAL A 30 6.59 0.15 -2.60
CA VAL A 30 5.15 0.35 -2.78
C VAL A 30 4.84 1.81 -3.07
N ARG A 31 5.41 2.73 -2.28
CA ARG A 31 5.16 4.16 -2.42
C ARG A 31 5.51 4.65 -3.82
N ARG A 32 6.64 4.16 -4.35
CA ARG A 32 7.14 4.55 -5.68
C ARG A 32 6.34 3.94 -6.84
N VAL A 33 5.90 2.68 -6.70
CA VAL A 33 5.30 1.94 -7.82
C VAL A 33 3.78 2.08 -7.87
N TYR A 34 3.10 2.21 -6.72
CA TYR A 34 1.65 2.06 -6.63
C TYR A 34 0.90 3.28 -6.08
N LEU A 35 1.53 4.03 -5.17
CA LEU A 35 0.85 5.13 -4.49
C LEU A 35 1.19 6.49 -5.12
N GLY A 36 2.40 6.60 -5.71
CA GLY A 36 2.93 7.87 -6.21
C GLY A 36 3.36 8.80 -5.07
N GLU A 37 4.13 9.83 -5.40
CA GLU A 37 4.72 10.75 -4.42
C GLU A 37 3.68 11.57 -3.63
N ASN A 38 2.43 11.59 -4.08
CA ASN A 38 1.35 12.41 -3.51
C ASN A 38 0.38 11.65 -2.60
N PHE A 39 0.60 10.37 -2.33
CA PHE A 39 -0.32 9.60 -1.49
C PHE A 39 -0.22 10.01 -0.02
N ARG A 40 -1.36 10.33 0.58
CA ARG A 40 -1.50 10.65 2.00
C ARG A 40 -2.61 9.81 2.61
N ILE A 41 -2.30 9.10 3.69
CA ILE A 41 -3.33 8.58 4.60
C ILE A 41 -3.73 9.77 5.48
N SER A 42 -5.02 10.10 5.50
CA SER A 42 -5.63 11.17 6.32
C SER A 42 -6.69 10.61 7.24
#